data_AF-A0A1Y2BTD2-F1
#
_entry.id   AF-A0A1Y2BTD2-F1
#
_cell.length_a   1.000
_cell.length_b   1.000
_cell.length_c   1.000
_cell.angle_alpha   90.00
_cell.angle_beta   90.00
_cell.angle_gamma   90.00
#
_symmetry.space_group_name_H-M   'P 1'
#
loop_
_entity.id
_entity.type
_entity.pdbx_description
1 polymer ?
#
loop_
_entity_poly.entity_id
_entity_poly.type
_entity_poly.pdbx_seq_one_letter_code
_entity_poly.pdbx_strand_id
1 'polypeptide(L)'
;MLIIAYHLDSENMCEFTRENWIKGWTSLGCDSIESMKNKIPSLRDELNDPETFKKIYRFAFLFGRQETQRSLELGIAIGLWQILLPDKFKHLELWCNYLQNEYKRAISRDTWNLLLEFVNTIDEKMTNYDADGKSKNN
;
A
#
# COMPACT_ATOMS: atom_id res chain seq x y z
N MET A 1 1.37 10.30 -4.16
CA MET A 1 1.30 9.81 -5.54
C MET A 1 0.50 8.53 -5.68
N LEU A 2 0.64 7.52 -4.81
CA LEU A 2 -0.12 6.25 -4.89
C LEU A 2 -1.65 6.44 -4.96
N ILE A 3 -2.23 7.29 -4.11
CA ILE A 3 -3.68 7.57 -4.13
C ILE A 3 -4.13 8.20 -5.47
N ILE A 4 -3.30 9.04 -6.08
CA ILE A 4 -3.58 9.64 -7.40
C ILE A 4 -3.47 8.55 -8.47
N ALA A 5 -2.43 7.71 -8.41
CA ALA A 5 -2.27 6.60 -9.34
C ALA A 5 -3.43 5.61 -9.29
N TYR A 6 -3.98 5.37 -8.11
CA TYR A 6 -5.19 4.57 -7.91
C TYR A 6 -6.41 5.18 -8.61
N HIS A 7 -6.69 6.47 -8.36
CA HIS A 7 -7.83 7.16 -8.97
C HIS A 7 -7.69 7.37 -10.49
N LEU A 8 -6.47 7.41 -10.99
CA LEU A 8 -6.20 7.47 -12.42
C LEU A 8 -6.19 6.08 -13.08
N ASP A 9 -6.41 4.99 -12.34
CA ASP A 9 -6.37 3.62 -12.90
C ASP A 9 -5.03 3.34 -13.61
N SER A 10 -3.92 3.77 -12.99
CA SER A 10 -2.59 3.60 -13.56
C SER A 10 -2.16 2.13 -13.49
N GLU A 11 -1.85 1.56 -14.65
CA GLU A 11 -1.53 0.14 -14.81
C GLU A 11 -0.10 -0.18 -14.34
N ASN A 12 0.84 0.73 -14.60
CA ASN A 12 2.28 0.52 -14.38
C ASN A 12 2.88 1.65 -13.53
N MET A 13 3.79 1.28 -12.61
CA MET A 13 4.52 2.27 -11.82
C MET A 13 5.39 3.16 -12.69
N CYS A 14 5.43 4.45 -12.33
CA CYS A 14 6.14 5.52 -13.03
C CYS A 14 5.56 5.91 -14.41
N GLU A 15 4.42 5.37 -14.82
CA GLU A 15 3.79 5.70 -16.10
C GLU A 15 2.32 6.12 -15.94
N PHE A 16 1.93 7.15 -16.69
CA PHE A 16 0.54 7.59 -16.82
C PHE A 16 0.20 7.68 -18.30
N THR A 17 -0.74 6.87 -18.76
CA THR A 17 -1.25 7.01 -20.12
C THR A 17 -2.10 8.28 -20.22
N ARG A 18 -2.09 8.92 -21.40
CA ARG A 18 -2.90 10.12 -21.63
C ARG A 18 -4.39 9.86 -21.40
N GLU A 19 -4.86 8.67 -21.79
CA GLU A 19 -6.24 8.24 -21.61
C GLU A 19 -6.63 8.19 -20.13
N ASN A 20 -5.86 7.45 -19.33
CA ASN A 20 -6.11 7.28 -17.90
C ASN A 20 -5.98 8.60 -17.13
N TRP A 21 -5.02 9.45 -17.53
CA TRP A 21 -4.88 10.80 -16.98
C TRP A 21 -6.14 11.64 -17.20
N ILE A 22 -6.63 11.73 -18.45
CA ILE A 22 -7.80 12.54 -18.78
C ILE A 22 -9.06 11.96 -18.11
N LYS A 23 -9.26 10.64 -18.22
CA LYS A 23 -10.41 9.95 -17.63
C LYS A 23 -10.45 10.12 -16.10
N GLY A 24 -9.34 9.86 -15.41
CA GLY A 24 -9.23 9.96 -13.96
C GLY A 24 -9.54 11.37 -13.46
N TRP A 25 -8.85 12.39 -13.98
CA TRP A 25 -9.08 13.77 -13.53
C TRP A 25 -10.46 14.30 -13.91
N THR A 26 -11.01 13.93 -15.07
CA THR A 26 -12.38 14.28 -15.45
C THR A 26 -13.38 13.64 -14.47
N SER A 27 -13.19 12.37 -14.08
CA SER A 27 -14.06 11.70 -13.11
C SER A 27 -14.01 12.33 -11.71
N LEU A 28 -12.87 12.93 -11.36
CA LEU A 28 -12.67 13.70 -10.13
C LEU A 28 -13.17 15.15 -10.23
N GLY A 29 -13.73 15.55 -11.37
CA GLY A 29 -14.21 16.91 -11.63
C GLY A 29 -13.08 17.95 -11.69
N CYS A 30 -11.87 17.56 -12.08
CA CYS A 30 -10.70 18.42 -12.17
C CYS A 30 -10.25 18.61 -13.63
N ASP A 31 -10.24 19.85 -14.10
CA ASP A 31 -9.87 20.26 -15.47
C ASP A 31 -8.62 21.16 -15.55
N SER A 32 -8.02 21.51 -14.41
CA SER A 32 -6.86 22.40 -14.33
C SER A 32 -5.88 21.92 -13.26
N ILE A 33 -4.62 22.34 -13.37
CA ILE A 33 -3.59 21.98 -12.37
C ILE A 33 -3.98 22.49 -10.98
N GLU A 34 -4.69 23.62 -10.90
CA GLU A 34 -5.17 24.17 -9.64
C GLU A 34 -6.27 23.31 -9.01
N SER A 35 -7.28 22.90 -9.78
CA SER A 35 -8.32 21.99 -9.28
C SER A 35 -7.74 20.63 -8.86
N MET A 36 -6.78 20.10 -9.61
CA MET A 36 -6.03 18.90 -9.24
C MET A 36 -5.32 19.06 -7.89
N LYS A 37 -4.54 20.14 -7.70
CA LYS A 37 -3.82 20.42 -6.45
C LYS A 37 -4.77 20.54 -5.25
N ASN A 38 -5.88 21.25 -5.43
CA ASN A 38 -6.89 21.45 -4.39
C ASN A 38 -7.63 20.15 -4.01
N LYS A 39 -7.69 19.17 -4.93
CA LYS A 39 -8.30 17.86 -4.67
C LYS A 39 -7.41 16.94 -3.84
N ILE A 40 -6.08 17.07 -3.94
CA ILE A 40 -5.11 16.16 -3.27
C ILE A 40 -5.38 15.96 -1.77
N PRO A 41 -5.66 17.00 -0.96
CA PRO A 41 -5.99 16.83 0.45
C PRO A 41 -7.19 15.89 0.65
N SER A 42 -8.30 16.13 -0.07
CA SER A 42 -9.49 15.28 0.03
C SER A 42 -9.23 13.81 -0.34
N LEU A 43 -8.39 13.57 -1.37
CA LEU A 43 -8.00 12.22 -1.74
C LEU A 43 -7.14 11.56 -0.65
N ARG A 44 -6.28 12.33 0.03
CA ARG A 44 -5.52 11.81 1.17
C ARG A 44 -6.44 11.45 2.33
N ASP A 45 -7.48 12.23 2.58
CA ASP A 45 -8.43 11.96 3.65
C ASP A 45 -9.20 10.64 3.42
N GLU A 46 -9.41 10.23 2.17
CA GLU A 46 -9.98 8.91 1.83
C GLU A 46 -9.11 7.74 2.34
N LEU A 47 -7.80 7.93 2.55
CA LEU A 47 -6.92 6.90 3.13
C LEU A 47 -7.19 6.63 4.61
N ASN A 48 -7.99 7.48 5.27
CA ASN A 48 -8.44 7.23 6.64
C ASN A 48 -9.54 6.17 6.70
N ASP A 49 -10.28 5.95 5.61
CA ASP A 49 -11.25 4.87 5.51
C ASP A 49 -10.52 3.51 5.37
N PRO A 50 -10.74 2.54 6.29
CA PRO A 50 -10.03 1.27 6.27
C PRO A 50 -10.22 0.46 4.98
N GLU A 51 -11.42 0.49 4.39
CA GLU A 51 -11.72 -0.26 3.17
C GLU A 51 -11.03 0.34 1.94
N THR A 52 -11.04 1.67 1.83
CA THR A 52 -10.32 2.42 0.80
C THR A 52 -8.82 2.23 0.94
N PHE A 53 -8.29 2.32 2.16
CA PHE A 53 -6.89 2.02 2.44
C PHE A 53 -6.52 0.59 2.02
N LYS A 54 -7.35 -0.41 2.34
CA LYS A 54 -7.13 -1.81 1.94
C LYS A 54 -7.08 -1.99 0.43
N LYS A 55 -7.94 -1.30 -0.32
CA LYS A 55 -7.91 -1.30 -1.80
C LYS A 55 -6.61 -0.70 -2.32
N ILE A 56 -6.19 0.44 -1.79
CA ILE A 56 -4.97 1.14 -2.22
C ILE A 56 -3.71 0.36 -1.83
N TYR A 57 -3.71 -0.27 -0.67
CA TYR A 57 -2.64 -1.14 -0.22
C TYR A 57 -2.45 -2.34 -1.17
N ARG A 58 -3.56 -2.98 -1.60
CA ARG A 58 -3.53 -4.05 -2.60
C ARG A 58 -3.10 -3.55 -3.97
N PHE A 59 -3.57 -2.36 -4.37
CA PHE A 59 -3.15 -1.72 -5.61
C PHE A 59 -1.64 -1.43 -5.62
N ALA A 60 -1.07 -0.94 -4.53
CA ALA A 60 0.36 -0.62 -4.44
C ALA A 60 1.27 -1.83 -4.76
N PHE A 61 0.87 -3.04 -4.38
CA PHE A 61 1.57 -4.26 -4.77
C PHE A 61 1.53 -4.49 -6.29
N LEU A 62 0.38 -4.28 -6.91
CA LEU A 62 0.22 -4.43 -8.36
C LEU A 62 0.97 -3.35 -9.12
N PHE A 63 0.95 -2.13 -8.59
CA PHE A 63 1.64 -0.98 -9.14
C PHE A 63 3.16 -1.19 -9.11
N GLY A 64 3.72 -1.64 -7.98
CA GLY A 64 5.16 -1.78 -7.81
C GLY A 64 5.79 -3.01 -8.48
N ARG A 65 5.01 -4.03 -8.88
CA ARG A 65 5.57 -5.23 -9.54
C ARG A 65 5.75 -4.97 -11.04
N GLN A 66 6.76 -5.59 -11.62
CA GLN A 66 6.89 -5.67 -13.08
C GLN A 66 5.85 -6.65 -13.64
N GLU A 67 5.30 -6.39 -14.84
CA GLU A 67 4.19 -7.17 -15.43
C GLU A 67 4.44 -8.69 -15.47
N THR A 68 5.69 -9.10 -15.68
CA THR A 68 6.11 -10.51 -15.78
C THR A 68 6.37 -11.19 -14.44
N GLN A 69 6.46 -10.44 -13.35
CA GLN A 69 6.82 -10.96 -12.04
C GLN A 69 5.59 -11.14 -11.12
N ARG A 70 5.56 -12.27 -10.40
CA ARG A 70 4.51 -12.60 -9.42
C ARG A 70 4.79 -12.04 -8.02
N SER A 71 5.98 -11.48 -7.83
CA SER A 71 6.49 -10.99 -6.56
C SER A 71 7.04 -9.58 -6.73
N LEU A 72 7.03 -8.83 -5.64
CA LEU A 72 7.54 -7.47 -5.58
C LEU A 72 9.01 -7.50 -5.14
N GLU A 73 9.87 -6.75 -5.83
CA GLU A 73 11.26 -6.60 -5.43
C GLU A 73 11.33 -6.05 -4.00
N LEU A 74 12.25 -6.59 -3.19
CA LEU A 74 12.35 -6.26 -1.77
C LEU A 74 12.53 -4.75 -1.52
N GLY A 75 13.38 -4.08 -2.30
CA GLY A 75 13.60 -2.64 -2.17
C GLY A 75 12.33 -1.83 -2.43
N ILE A 76 11.57 -2.22 -3.46
CA ILE A 76 10.29 -1.58 -3.79
C ILE A 76 9.25 -1.84 -2.69
N ALA A 77 9.16 -3.07 -2.19
CA ALA A 77 8.25 -3.43 -1.11
C ALA A 77 8.50 -2.60 0.16
N ILE A 78 9.77 -2.45 0.56
CA ILE A 78 10.16 -1.63 1.70
C ILE A 78 9.78 -0.16 1.47
N GLY A 79 10.10 0.41 0.31
CA GLY A 79 9.75 1.79 -0.01
C GLY A 79 8.24 2.03 0.03
N LEU A 80 7.44 1.12 -0.51
CA LEU A 80 5.98 1.23 -0.47
C LEU A 80 5.42 1.10 0.95
N TRP A 81 5.95 0.20 1.79
CA TRP A 81 5.53 0.12 3.19
C TRP A 81 5.90 1.36 4.00
N GLN A 82 7.08 1.94 3.78
CA GLN A 82 7.49 3.22 4.40
C GLN A 82 6.58 4.39 4.02
N ILE A 83 5.91 4.32 2.87
CA ILE A 83 4.92 5.31 2.44
C ILE A 83 3.53 5.02 3.05
N LEU A 84 3.12 3.76 3.11
CA LEU A 84 1.75 3.38 3.45
C LEU A 84 1.48 3.16 4.94
N LEU A 85 2.48 2.68 5.69
CA LEU A 85 2.32 2.22 7.06
C LEU A 85 2.96 3.06 8.18
N PRO A 86 3.59 4.25 7.97
CA PRO A 86 4.32 4.92 9.04
C PRO A 86 3.45 5.25 10.26
N ASP A 87 2.20 5.66 10.03
CA ASP A 87 1.25 6.00 11.11
C ASP A 87 0.37 4.81 11.56
N LYS A 88 0.50 3.65 10.91
CA LYS A 88 -0.34 2.47 11.16
C LYS A 88 0.40 1.32 11.81
N PHE A 89 1.72 1.23 11.63
CA PHE A 89 2.52 0.11 12.13
C PHE A 89 3.74 0.59 12.92
N LYS A 90 3.65 0.53 14.25
CA LYS A 90 4.73 0.98 15.15
C LYS A 90 6.04 0.22 14.97
N HIS A 91 5.97 -1.03 14.51
CA HIS A 91 7.13 -1.90 14.33
C HIS A 91 7.64 -1.93 12.88
N LEU A 92 7.26 -0.92 12.07
CA LEU A 92 7.64 -0.82 10.67
C LEU A 92 9.16 -0.82 10.47
N GLU A 93 9.91 -0.05 11.26
CA GLU A 93 11.37 0.00 11.15
C GLU A 93 12.01 -1.35 11.45
N LEU A 94 11.53 -2.04 12.50
CA LEU A 94 11.99 -3.37 12.87
C LEU A 94 11.70 -4.39 11.74
N TRP A 95 10.50 -4.33 11.16
CA TRP A 95 10.11 -5.16 10.03
C TRP A 95 11.00 -4.92 8.80
N CYS A 96 11.21 -3.66 8.42
CA CYS A 96 12.08 -3.31 7.29
C CYS A 96 13.53 -3.77 7.53
N ASN A 97 14.04 -3.61 8.75
CA ASN A 97 15.38 -4.05 9.12
C ASN A 97 15.52 -5.58 9.00
N TYR A 98 14.58 -6.34 9.58
CA TYR A 98 14.56 -7.81 9.44
C TYR A 98 14.54 -8.24 7.97
N LEU A 99 13.72 -7.59 7.16
CA LEU A 99 13.61 -7.90 5.74
C LEU A 99 14.92 -7.66 4.98
N GLN A 100 15.62 -6.57 5.28
CA GLN A 100 16.90 -6.21 4.64
C GLN A 100 18.06 -7.10 5.09
N ASN A 101 18.10 -7.48 6.37
CA ASN A 101 19.25 -8.13 6.96
C ASN A 101 19.13 -9.66 7.04
N GLU A 102 17.92 -10.18 7.24
CA GLU A 102 17.66 -11.61 7.42
C GLU A 102 16.93 -12.23 6.23
N TYR A 103 15.78 -11.66 5.81
CA TYR A 103 14.93 -12.30 4.79
C TYR A 103 15.52 -12.23 3.37
N LYS A 104 15.92 -11.03 2.91
CA LYS A 104 16.65 -10.77 1.64
C LYS A 104 16.02 -11.36 0.37
N ARG A 105 14.70 -11.57 0.33
CA ARG A 105 13.97 -12.13 -0.82
C ARG A 105 12.83 -11.22 -1.26
N ALA A 106 12.38 -11.41 -2.49
CA ALA A 106 11.21 -10.73 -3.04
C ALA A 106 9.94 -11.07 -2.23
N ILE A 107 9.00 -10.14 -2.18
CA ILE A 107 7.77 -10.23 -1.40
C ILE A 107 6.64 -10.79 -2.26
N SER A 108 6.01 -11.88 -1.81
CA SER A 108 4.83 -12.44 -2.46
C SER A 108 3.58 -11.60 -2.17
N ARG A 109 2.54 -11.75 -3.00
CA ARG A 109 1.23 -11.10 -2.76
C ARG A 109 0.63 -11.52 -1.42
N ASP A 110 0.82 -12.79 -1.03
CA ASP A 110 0.27 -13.33 0.21
C ASP A 110 0.97 -12.71 1.41
N THR A 111 2.31 -12.66 1.40
CA THR A 111 3.11 -11.98 2.44
C THR A 111 2.72 -10.50 2.57
N TRP A 112 2.54 -9.82 1.44
CA TRP A 112 2.08 -8.43 1.42
C TRP A 112 0.72 -8.27 2.09
N ASN A 113 -0.27 -9.06 1.69
CA ASN A 113 -1.62 -8.98 2.26
C ASN A 113 -1.67 -9.37 3.74
N LEU A 114 -0.93 -10.42 4.14
CA LEU A 114 -0.87 -10.89 5.52
C LEU A 114 -0.28 -9.84 6.46
N LEU A 115 0.68 -9.03 6.01
CA LEU A 115 1.21 -7.96 6.83
C LEU A 115 0.13 -6.93 7.18
N LEU A 116 -0.76 -6.58 6.24
CA LEU A 116 -1.86 -5.65 6.55
C LEU A 116 -2.81 -6.23 7.60
N GLU A 117 -3.16 -7.51 7.47
CA GLU A 117 -4.01 -8.18 8.47
C GLU A 117 -3.31 -8.25 9.83
N PHE A 118 -1.99 -8.51 9.84
CA PHE A 118 -1.18 -8.48 11.06
C PHE A 118 -1.19 -7.08 11.71
N VAL A 119 -0.96 -6.02 10.93
CA VAL A 119 -0.98 -4.64 11.43
C VAL A 119 -2.33 -4.26 12.03
N ASN A 120 -3.43 -4.75 11.45
CA ASN A 120 -4.78 -4.48 11.96
C ASN A 120 -5.15 -5.30 13.20
N THR A 121 -4.42 -6.38 13.50
CA THR A 121 -4.75 -7.31 14.59
C THR A 121 -3.78 -7.25 15.75
N ILE A 122 -2.51 -6.94 15.52
CA ILE A 122 -1.46 -6.93 16.53
C ILE A 122 -1.62 -5.75 17.50
N ASP A 123 -1.48 -6.00 18.80
CA ASP A 123 -1.38 -4.95 19.78
C ASP A 123 0.03 -4.33 19.79
N GLU A 124 0.18 -3.16 20.38
CA GLU A 124 1.47 -2.45 20.38
C GLU A 124 2.60 -3.25 21.04
N LYS A 125 2.26 -4.14 21.98
CA LYS A 125 3.20 -4.97 22.73
C LYS A 125 3.44 -6.35 22.08
N MET A 126 2.80 -6.65 20.95
CA MET A 126 2.77 -7.96 20.30
C MET A 126 2.36 -9.13 21.22
N THR A 127 1.62 -8.86 22.30
CA THR A 127 1.24 -9.87 23.30
C THR A 127 0.08 -10.74 22.87
N ASN A 128 -0.70 -10.29 21.89
CA ASN A 128 -1.82 -11.04 21.35
C ASN A 128 -1.45 -11.89 20.11
N TYR A 129 -0.16 -11.94 19.75
CA TYR A 129 0.31 -12.81 18.68
C TYR A 129 0.48 -14.25 19.16
N ASP A 130 -0.29 -15.16 18.55
CA ASP A 130 -0.06 -16.60 18.70
C ASP A 130 0.79 -17.11 17.53
N ALA A 131 2.05 -17.44 17.80
CA ALA A 131 2.97 -18.01 16.82
C ALA A 131 2.51 -19.38 16.30
N ASP A 132 1.60 -20.06 17.01
CA ASP A 132 1.08 -21.38 16.64
C ASP A 132 -0.28 -21.32 15.90
N GLY A 133 -0.83 -20.13 15.63
CA GLY A 133 -2.06 -19.95 14.86
C GLY A 133 -3.31 -20.62 15.45
N LYS A 134 -3.30 -20.95 16.75
CA LYS A 134 -4.48 -21.47 17.42
C LYS A 134 -5.29 -20.30 17.92
N SER A 135 -6.33 -19.96 17.16
CA SER A 135 -7.49 -19.28 17.73
C SER A 135 -7.90 -20.03 19.00
N LYS A 136 -7.57 -19.47 20.17
CA LYS A 136 -8.12 -19.93 21.44
C LYS A 136 -9.59 -19.50 21.43
N ASN A 137 -10.43 -20.38 20.90
CA ASN A 137 -11.85 -20.35 21.19
C ASN A 137 -12.03 -20.60 22.68
N ASN A 138 -12.63 -19.59 23.33
CA ASN A 138 -13.37 -19.59 24.58
C ASN A 138 -13.44 -20.92 25.36
#